data_AF-A0A094J5B6-F1
#
_entry.id   AF-A0A094J5B6-F1
#
_cell.length_a   1.000
_cell.length_b   1.000
_cell.length_c   1.000
_cell.angle_alpha   90.00
_cell.angle_beta   90.00
_cell.angle_gamma   90.00
#
_symmetry.space_group_name_H-M   'P 1'
#
loop_
_entity.id
_entity.type
_entity.pdbx_description
1 polymer ?
#
loop_
_entity_poly.entity_id
_entity_poly.type
_entity_poly.pdbx_seq_one_letter_code
_entity_poly.pdbx_strand_id
1 'polypeptide(L)'
;MGSSKDTSSDAESGYASGTSSRTSLPQITFTKPQLKHINSQLSRMEPLAILRWAKTTLPSLFQTTAFGLTGLVTIDLLSKLQAEDPSSPAVPLIFLDTFHHFPETLDLLQRIQARYPDVALHTFAPAGLANAAEFETRYGPKLWETDPDLYDWVAKVELAERAYSDLGVAAVLTGRRRSQGDKRTDLGVLEVDDAGLVKLNPLFNWSFAQVKAYIDENNVPYNVLLDQGYKSVGDWHSTQPVAQGEDERAGRWKGQEKTECGIHNKRSKYAVYLEEMERKAKAEAEASVTAPTLAAPVEIAV
;
A
#
# COMPACT_ATOMS: atom_id res chain seq x y z
N MET A 1 -1.60 3.91 -60.47
CA MET A 1 -0.50 4.38 -61.35
C MET A 1 0.47 5.16 -60.48
N GLY A 2 1.75 4.72 -60.45
CA GLY A 2 2.91 5.38 -59.81
C GLY A 2 3.01 5.17 -58.28
N SER A 3 3.76 4.22 -57.70
CA SER A 3 5.15 3.75 -57.84
C SER A 3 6.21 4.64 -57.16
N SER A 4 6.62 4.17 -55.98
CA SER A 4 8.00 3.94 -55.47
C SER A 4 9.03 5.08 -55.40
N LYS A 5 9.59 5.35 -54.20
CA LYS A 5 10.89 4.79 -53.76
C LYS A 5 11.34 5.28 -52.37
N ASP A 6 11.80 4.32 -51.58
CA ASP A 6 12.73 4.43 -50.45
C ASP A 6 14.06 5.09 -50.83
N THR A 7 14.69 5.79 -49.87
CA THR A 7 16.10 5.54 -49.46
C THR A 7 16.36 6.04 -48.04
N SER A 8 16.99 5.16 -47.25
CA SER A 8 17.74 5.36 -46.00
C SER A 8 18.73 6.54 -46.08
N SER A 9 19.30 7.12 -45.03
CA SER A 9 19.74 6.67 -43.70
C SER A 9 20.15 7.93 -42.92
N ASP A 10 19.95 7.99 -41.61
CA ASP A 10 21.02 8.40 -40.71
C ASP A 10 20.70 7.96 -39.29
N ALA A 11 21.64 7.19 -38.74
CA ALA A 11 21.66 6.78 -37.36
C ALA A 11 22.08 7.98 -36.52
N GLU A 12 21.18 8.48 -35.68
CA GLU A 12 21.57 9.35 -34.58
C GLU A 12 21.10 8.72 -33.27
N SER A 13 22.07 8.14 -32.57
CA SER A 13 21.97 7.66 -31.21
C SER A 13 21.70 8.84 -30.29
N GLY A 14 20.43 9.05 -29.94
CA GLY A 14 20.03 9.96 -28.89
C GLY A 14 19.49 9.17 -27.71
N TYR A 15 20.29 9.01 -26.66
CA TYR A 15 19.83 8.58 -25.35
C TYR A 15 18.79 9.58 -24.84
N ALA A 16 17.51 9.33 -25.16
CA ALA A 16 16.41 10.01 -24.50
C ALA A 16 16.33 9.46 -23.08
N SER A 17 16.98 10.18 -22.16
CA SER A 17 16.88 10.00 -20.73
C SER A 17 15.42 9.79 -20.36
N GLY A 18 15.12 8.62 -19.79
CA GLY A 18 13.81 8.32 -19.23
C GLY A 18 13.51 9.31 -18.12
N THR A 19 12.81 10.38 -18.46
CA THR A 19 12.12 11.23 -17.49
C THR A 19 11.17 10.30 -16.75
N SER A 20 11.47 9.98 -15.50
CA SER A 20 10.58 9.23 -14.62
C SER A 20 9.33 10.09 -14.42
N SER A 21 8.33 9.90 -15.28
CA SER A 21 7.00 10.46 -15.12
C SER A 21 6.31 9.66 -14.03
N ARG A 22 6.72 9.85 -12.76
CA ARG A 22 5.87 9.50 -11.63
C ARG A 22 4.69 10.45 -11.69
N THR A 23 3.55 9.97 -12.19
CA THR A 23 2.29 10.72 -12.20
C THR A 23 1.98 11.09 -10.75
N SER A 24 2.05 12.37 -10.39
CA SER A 24 1.73 12.83 -9.05
C SER A 24 0.30 12.44 -8.70
N LEU A 25 0.07 11.87 -7.51
CA LEU A 25 -1.27 11.50 -7.04
C LEU A 25 -2.25 12.69 -7.19
N PRO A 26 -3.54 12.45 -7.49
CA PRO A 26 -4.53 13.51 -7.60
C PRO A 26 -4.57 14.32 -6.30
N GLN A 27 -4.38 15.63 -6.40
CA GLN A 27 -4.17 16.49 -5.23
C GLN A 27 -5.49 16.78 -4.50
N ILE A 28 -5.88 15.91 -3.56
CA ILE A 28 -6.82 16.27 -2.49
C ILE A 28 -6.00 16.93 -1.38
N THR A 29 -6.22 18.22 -1.13
CA THR A 29 -5.54 18.92 -0.02
C THR A 29 -6.54 19.30 1.06
N PHE A 30 -6.26 18.87 2.29
CA PHE A 30 -6.94 19.36 3.49
C PHE A 30 -5.99 20.24 4.30
N THR A 31 -6.40 21.47 4.59
CA THR A 31 -5.72 22.27 5.61
C THR A 31 -5.86 21.61 6.99
N LYS A 32 -4.92 21.86 7.91
CA LYS A 32 -5.00 21.31 9.27
C LYS A 32 -6.34 21.61 9.98
N PRO A 33 -6.91 22.84 9.90
CA PRO A 33 -8.24 23.10 10.46
C PRO A 33 -9.37 22.30 9.80
N GLN A 34 -9.35 22.13 8.47
CA GLN A 34 -10.34 21.29 7.77
C GLN A 34 -10.23 19.83 8.21
N LEU A 35 -9.02 19.28 8.23
CA LEU A 35 -8.80 17.88 8.66
C LEU A 35 -9.27 17.65 10.10
N LYS A 36 -9.00 18.60 11.00
CA LYS A 36 -9.49 18.55 12.38
C LYS A 36 -11.02 18.62 12.46
N HIS A 37 -11.64 19.52 11.69
CA HIS A 37 -13.10 19.65 11.65
C HIS A 37 -13.76 18.38 11.12
N ILE A 38 -13.30 17.86 9.98
CA ILE A 38 -13.83 16.63 9.37
C ILE A 38 -13.71 15.45 10.33
N ASN A 39 -12.54 15.24 10.94
CA ASN A 39 -12.38 14.20 11.96
C ASN A 39 -13.35 14.36 13.14
N SER A 40 -13.60 15.59 13.60
CA SER A 40 -14.57 15.85 14.68
C SER A 40 -16.01 15.53 14.27
N GLN A 41 -16.38 15.68 13.00
CA GLN A 41 -17.72 15.33 12.52
C GLN A 41 -17.85 13.82 12.31
N LEU A 42 -16.92 13.22 11.57
CA LEU A 42 -16.95 11.79 11.22
C LEU A 42 -16.80 10.88 12.44
N SER A 43 -16.07 11.30 13.48
CA SER A 43 -15.90 10.50 14.69
C SER A 43 -17.19 10.26 15.49
N ARG A 44 -18.28 10.97 15.16
CA ARG A 44 -19.60 10.82 15.78
C ARG A 44 -20.56 9.99 14.93
N MET A 45 -20.11 9.49 13.79
CA MET A 45 -20.92 8.75 12.83
C MET A 45 -20.65 7.25 12.90
N GLU A 46 -21.66 6.47 12.56
CA GLU A 46 -21.51 5.03 12.37
C GLU A 46 -20.73 4.71 11.08
N PRO A 47 -20.06 3.55 10.98
CA PRO A 47 -19.21 3.21 9.83
C PRO A 47 -19.92 3.32 8.47
N LEU A 48 -21.18 2.90 8.38
CA LEU A 48 -21.96 3.01 7.15
C LEU A 48 -22.14 4.47 6.69
N ALA A 49 -22.34 5.39 7.63
CA ALA A 49 -22.46 6.82 7.35
C ALA A 49 -21.10 7.43 6.97
N ILE A 50 -20.00 7.00 7.60
CA ILE A 50 -18.64 7.39 7.22
C ILE A 50 -18.34 6.94 5.78
N LEU A 51 -18.69 5.70 5.43
CA LEU A 51 -18.51 5.17 4.08
C LEU A 51 -19.37 5.90 3.04
N ARG A 52 -20.62 6.25 3.39
CA ARG A 52 -21.47 7.07 2.51
C ARG A 52 -20.84 8.44 2.25
N TRP A 53 -20.38 9.11 3.31
CA TRP A 53 -19.63 10.37 3.17
C TRP A 53 -18.40 10.22 2.28
N ALA A 54 -17.64 9.13 2.44
CA ALA A 54 -16.45 8.86 1.63
C ALA A 54 -16.79 8.71 0.15
N LYS A 55 -17.80 7.91 -0.20
CA LYS A 55 -18.25 7.72 -1.60
C LYS A 55 -18.69 9.02 -2.25
N THR A 56 -19.31 9.93 -1.49
CA THR A 56 -19.77 11.22 -2.01
C THR A 56 -18.65 12.26 -2.12
N THR A 57 -17.66 12.22 -1.22
CA THR A 57 -16.72 13.34 -1.03
C THR A 57 -15.34 13.07 -1.60
N LEU A 58 -14.87 11.82 -1.57
CA LEU A 58 -13.51 11.48 -1.92
C LEU A 58 -13.45 10.93 -3.36
N PRO A 59 -12.83 11.65 -4.31
CA PRO A 59 -12.60 11.12 -5.65
C PRO A 59 -11.56 10.01 -5.62
N SER A 60 -11.55 9.16 -6.66
CA SER A 60 -10.60 8.04 -6.80
C SER A 60 -10.41 7.25 -5.51
N LEU A 61 -11.53 6.85 -4.91
CA LEU A 61 -11.60 6.10 -3.66
C LEU A 61 -11.44 4.60 -3.94
N PHE A 62 -10.46 3.99 -3.28
CA PHE A 62 -10.21 2.55 -3.30
C PHE A 62 -10.26 1.99 -1.87
N GLN A 63 -10.32 0.67 -1.73
CA GLN A 63 -10.02 0.01 -0.47
C GLN A 63 -8.74 -0.81 -0.61
N THR A 64 -7.73 -0.53 0.21
CA THR A 64 -6.57 -1.43 0.32
C THR A 64 -6.86 -2.48 1.40
N THR A 65 -6.77 -3.75 1.04
CA THR A 65 -7.13 -4.85 1.94
C THR A 65 -6.13 -6.01 1.85
N ALA A 66 -5.84 -6.60 3.00
CA ALA A 66 -5.19 -7.91 3.12
C ALA A 66 -6.21 -8.96 3.61
N PHE A 67 -7.51 -8.68 3.43
CA PHE A 67 -8.63 -9.52 3.85
C PHE A 67 -8.68 -9.86 5.35
N GLY A 68 -8.12 -8.99 6.20
CA GLY A 68 -8.36 -9.02 7.64
C GLY A 68 -9.81 -8.63 7.96
N LEU A 69 -10.33 -9.09 9.11
CA LEU A 69 -11.76 -8.95 9.47
C LEU A 69 -12.32 -7.54 9.29
N THR A 70 -11.59 -6.52 9.73
CA THR A 70 -12.05 -5.12 9.58
C THR A 70 -12.20 -4.70 8.12
N GLY A 71 -11.28 -5.12 7.26
CA GLY A 71 -11.39 -4.87 5.82
C GLY A 71 -12.58 -5.61 5.21
N LEU A 72 -12.85 -6.83 5.66
CA LEU A 72 -14.00 -7.61 5.21
C LEU A 72 -15.34 -6.97 5.58
N VAL A 73 -15.46 -6.42 6.80
CA VAL A 73 -16.64 -5.63 7.19
C VAL A 73 -16.82 -4.43 6.28
N THR A 74 -15.75 -3.71 5.95
CA THR A 74 -15.80 -2.58 5.02
C THR A 74 -16.31 -3.00 3.63
N ILE A 75 -15.85 -4.15 3.10
CA ILE A 75 -16.31 -4.68 1.80
C ILE A 75 -17.81 -4.96 1.83
N ASP A 76 -18.30 -5.63 2.88
CA ASP A 76 -19.73 -5.94 3.00
C ASP A 76 -20.60 -4.68 3.14
N LEU A 77 -20.17 -3.71 3.97
CA LEU A 77 -20.87 -2.42 4.11
C LEU A 77 -20.91 -1.65 2.79
N LEU A 78 -19.82 -1.64 2.02
CA LEU A 78 -19.77 -1.02 0.69
C LEU A 78 -20.71 -1.72 -0.30
N SER A 79 -20.78 -3.06 -0.25
CA SER A 79 -21.72 -3.84 -1.07
C SER A 79 -23.18 -3.48 -0.75
N LYS A 80 -23.52 -3.31 0.54
CA LYS A 80 -24.86 -2.84 0.95
C LYS A 80 -25.15 -1.43 0.43
N LEU A 81 -24.19 -0.50 0.53
CA LEU A 81 -24.34 0.85 -0.04
C LEU A 81 -24.50 0.81 -1.56
N GLN A 82 -23.79 -0.08 -2.25
CA GLN A 82 -23.91 -0.26 -3.69
C GLN A 82 -25.29 -0.76 -4.10
N ALA A 83 -25.92 -1.60 -3.28
CA ALA A 83 -27.29 -2.06 -3.51
C ALA A 83 -28.34 -0.94 -3.33
N GLU A 84 -28.07 0.05 -2.48
CA GLU A 84 -28.94 1.23 -2.30
C GLU A 84 -28.88 2.19 -3.51
N ASP A 85 -27.71 2.35 -4.11
CA ASP A 85 -27.51 3.19 -5.30
C ASP A 85 -26.63 2.46 -6.34
N PRO A 86 -27.24 1.61 -7.19
CA PRO A 86 -26.53 0.87 -8.23
C PRO A 86 -25.86 1.75 -9.29
N SER A 87 -26.26 3.03 -9.40
CA SER A 87 -25.69 3.98 -10.35
C SER A 87 -24.38 4.58 -9.86
N SER A 88 -24.15 4.56 -8.55
CA SER A 88 -22.89 4.98 -7.94
C SER A 88 -21.77 4.02 -8.34
N PRO A 89 -20.56 4.49 -8.66
CA PRO A 89 -19.41 3.60 -8.86
C PRO A 89 -19.14 2.74 -7.61
N ALA A 90 -18.89 1.45 -7.84
CA ALA A 90 -18.38 0.57 -6.80
C ALA A 90 -16.98 1.03 -6.36
N VAL A 91 -16.62 0.80 -5.09
CA VAL A 91 -15.28 1.10 -4.59
C VAL A 91 -14.37 -0.10 -4.89
N PRO A 92 -13.41 0.02 -5.81
CA PRO A 92 -12.49 -1.07 -6.16
C PRO A 92 -11.55 -1.43 -4.99
N LEU A 93 -11.10 -2.68 -4.99
CA LEU A 93 -10.16 -3.24 -4.02
C LEU A 93 -8.74 -3.23 -4.58
N ILE A 94 -7.76 -3.00 -3.70
CA ILE A 94 -6.34 -3.19 -3.95
C ILE A 94 -5.84 -4.27 -2.99
N PHE A 95 -5.29 -5.34 -3.54
CA PHE A 95 -4.58 -6.39 -2.81
C PHE A 95 -3.11 -6.38 -3.21
N LEU A 96 -2.24 -6.43 -2.20
CA LEU A 96 -0.79 -6.50 -2.42
C LEU A 96 -0.35 -7.94 -2.17
N ASP A 97 -0.09 -8.67 -3.24
CA ASP A 97 0.43 -10.03 -3.19
C ASP A 97 1.94 -9.98 -2.91
N THR A 98 2.32 -10.30 -1.67
CA THR A 98 3.72 -10.31 -1.25
C THR A 98 4.47 -11.54 -1.76
N PHE A 99 3.77 -12.50 -2.38
CA PHE A 99 4.17 -13.90 -2.62
C PHE A 99 4.37 -14.75 -1.36
N HIS A 100 4.17 -14.19 -0.18
CA HIS A 100 4.41 -14.85 1.10
C HIS A 100 3.14 -14.92 1.96
N HIS A 101 1.96 -14.76 1.36
CA HIS A 101 0.68 -14.97 2.04
C HIS A 101 0.48 -16.44 2.40
N PHE A 102 -0.33 -16.69 3.43
CA PHE A 102 -0.86 -18.03 3.67
C PHE A 102 -1.77 -18.46 2.51
N PRO A 103 -1.77 -19.75 2.10
CA PRO A 103 -2.74 -20.29 1.15
C PRO A 103 -4.19 -19.97 1.52
N GLU A 104 -4.53 -20.02 2.81
CA GLU A 104 -5.87 -19.71 3.34
C GLU A 104 -6.30 -18.26 3.08
N THR A 105 -5.34 -17.34 2.95
CA THR A 105 -5.61 -15.94 2.56
C THR A 105 -5.98 -15.85 1.07
N LEU A 106 -5.32 -16.63 0.22
CA LEU A 106 -5.62 -16.69 -1.22
C LEU A 106 -6.95 -17.42 -1.48
N ASP A 107 -7.24 -18.47 -0.73
CA ASP A 107 -8.55 -19.14 -0.76
C ASP A 107 -9.67 -18.18 -0.30
N LEU A 108 -9.41 -17.36 0.72
CA LEU A 108 -10.34 -16.31 1.12
C LEU A 108 -10.56 -15.28 0.01
N LEU A 109 -9.49 -14.82 -0.65
CA LEU A 109 -9.59 -13.89 -1.78
C LEU A 109 -10.58 -14.41 -2.82
N GLN A 110 -10.46 -15.69 -3.22
CA GLN A 110 -11.39 -16.31 -4.18
C GLN A 110 -12.84 -16.30 -3.69
N ARG A 111 -13.07 -16.65 -2.41
CA ARG A 111 -14.41 -16.61 -1.81
C ARG A 111 -14.99 -15.19 -1.76
N ILE A 112 -14.15 -14.18 -1.53
CA ILE A 112 -14.56 -12.78 -1.53
C ILE A 112 -14.93 -12.32 -2.95
N GLN A 113 -14.15 -12.66 -3.97
CA GLN A 113 -14.50 -12.36 -5.36
C GLN A 113 -15.80 -13.05 -5.78
N ALA A 114 -16.03 -14.30 -5.35
CA ALA A 114 -17.29 -15.00 -5.62
C ALA A 114 -18.50 -14.36 -4.89
N ARG A 115 -18.29 -13.85 -3.67
CA ARG A 115 -19.35 -13.24 -2.85
C ARG A 115 -19.70 -11.82 -3.29
N TYR A 116 -18.73 -11.08 -3.85
CA TYR A 116 -18.86 -9.69 -4.30
C TYR A 116 -18.36 -9.54 -5.76
N PRO A 117 -19.05 -10.14 -6.74
CA PRO A 117 -18.55 -10.27 -8.12
C PRO A 117 -18.43 -8.94 -8.87
N ASP A 118 -19.20 -7.93 -8.46
CA ASP A 118 -19.23 -6.61 -9.11
C ASP A 118 -18.13 -5.67 -8.59
N VAL A 119 -17.30 -6.12 -7.65
CA VAL A 119 -16.23 -5.32 -7.08
C VAL A 119 -14.91 -5.67 -7.76
N ALA A 120 -14.36 -4.73 -8.52
CA ALA A 120 -13.06 -4.89 -9.16
C ALA A 120 -11.95 -5.10 -8.10
N LEU A 121 -11.11 -6.10 -8.33
CA LEU A 121 -9.93 -6.39 -7.51
C LEU A 121 -8.67 -6.15 -8.33
N HIS A 122 -7.84 -5.22 -7.89
CA HIS A 122 -6.52 -4.96 -8.45
C HIS A 122 -5.45 -5.62 -7.58
N THR A 123 -4.74 -6.59 -8.15
CA THR A 123 -3.62 -7.26 -7.48
C THR A 123 -2.30 -6.68 -7.97
N PHE A 124 -1.47 -6.24 -7.02
CA PHE A 124 -0.11 -5.80 -7.28
C PHE A 124 0.87 -6.74 -6.59
N ALA A 125 1.93 -7.11 -7.30
CA ALA A 125 3.00 -7.97 -6.82
C ALA A 125 4.37 -7.35 -7.12
N PRO A 126 5.47 -7.84 -6.54
CA PRO A 126 6.83 -7.40 -6.84
C PRO A 126 7.11 -7.37 -8.35
N ALA A 127 7.63 -6.25 -8.85
CA ALA A 127 7.73 -5.99 -10.28
C ALA A 127 8.62 -7.00 -11.03
N GLY A 128 8.12 -7.52 -12.15
CA GLY A 128 8.86 -8.47 -13.00
C GLY A 128 9.15 -9.80 -12.31
N LEU A 129 8.29 -10.23 -11.40
CA LEU A 129 8.32 -11.52 -10.71
C LEU A 129 6.91 -12.12 -10.76
N ALA A 130 6.82 -13.44 -10.93
CA ALA A 130 5.54 -14.14 -11.00
C ALA A 130 5.17 -14.91 -9.72
N ASN A 131 6.15 -15.23 -8.87
CA ASN A 131 5.96 -16.09 -7.70
C ASN A 131 7.11 -15.97 -6.68
N ALA A 132 6.96 -16.65 -5.54
CA ALA A 132 7.94 -16.69 -4.46
C ALA A 132 9.31 -17.26 -4.88
N ALA A 133 9.34 -18.26 -5.78
CA ALA A 133 10.61 -18.87 -6.21
C ALA A 133 11.46 -17.89 -7.02
N GLU A 134 10.84 -17.09 -7.89
CA GLU A 134 11.53 -16.02 -8.61
C GLU A 134 11.95 -14.89 -7.67
N PHE A 135 11.13 -14.57 -6.66
CA PHE A 135 11.49 -13.61 -5.61
C PHE A 135 12.75 -14.03 -4.85
N GLU A 136 12.80 -15.29 -4.40
CA GLU A 136 13.98 -15.85 -3.73
C GLU A 136 15.19 -15.93 -4.66
N THR A 137 14.99 -16.23 -5.95
CA THR A 137 16.09 -16.22 -6.94
C THR A 137 16.69 -14.82 -7.10
N ARG A 138 15.86 -13.78 -7.10
CA ARG A 138 16.31 -12.40 -7.29
C ARG A 138 16.92 -11.79 -6.04
N TYR A 139 16.28 -11.94 -4.89
CA TYR A 139 16.66 -11.24 -3.66
C TYR A 139 17.35 -12.15 -2.63
N GLY A 140 17.44 -13.45 -2.89
CA GLY A 140 17.97 -14.45 -1.97
C GLY A 140 16.87 -15.09 -1.11
N PRO A 141 17.14 -16.29 -0.56
CA PRO A 141 16.20 -16.98 0.31
C PRO A 141 16.02 -16.20 1.61
N LYS A 142 14.79 -16.21 2.15
CA LYS A 142 14.45 -15.63 3.45
C LYS A 142 14.87 -14.17 3.61
N LEU A 143 14.60 -13.34 2.61
CA LEU A 143 14.94 -11.91 2.66
C LEU A 143 14.40 -11.20 3.91
N TRP A 144 13.25 -11.62 4.43
CA TRP A 144 12.68 -11.09 5.67
C TRP A 144 13.55 -11.32 6.92
N GLU A 145 14.53 -12.24 6.88
CA GLU A 145 15.53 -12.48 7.92
C GLU A 145 16.84 -11.74 7.62
N THR A 146 17.29 -11.75 6.36
CA THR A 146 18.61 -11.21 5.97
C THR A 146 18.61 -9.69 5.78
N ASP A 147 17.54 -9.14 5.21
CA ASP A 147 17.33 -7.70 5.03
C ASP A 147 15.82 -7.36 5.16
N PRO A 148 15.30 -7.23 6.39
CA PRO A 148 13.88 -7.01 6.64
C PRO A 148 13.36 -5.66 6.11
N ASP A 149 14.23 -4.65 6.02
CA ASP A 149 13.87 -3.34 5.48
C ASP A 149 13.72 -3.40 3.95
N LEU A 150 14.63 -4.09 3.25
CA LEU A 150 14.49 -4.35 1.81
C LEU A 150 13.26 -5.20 1.52
N TYR A 151 13.02 -6.27 2.31
CA TYR A 151 11.81 -7.08 2.18
C TYR A 151 10.53 -6.24 2.29
N ASP A 152 10.41 -5.42 3.33
CA ASP A 152 9.25 -4.55 3.53
C ASP A 152 9.08 -3.57 2.36
N TRP A 153 10.16 -3.06 1.80
CA TRP A 153 10.09 -2.21 0.62
C TRP A 153 9.57 -2.96 -0.61
N VAL A 154 10.29 -4.00 -1.06
CA VAL A 154 10.03 -4.66 -2.34
C VAL A 154 8.79 -5.54 -2.34
N ALA A 155 8.33 -6.01 -1.17
CA ALA A 155 7.16 -6.87 -1.06
C ALA A 155 5.91 -6.11 -0.63
N LYS A 156 6.00 -4.85 -0.18
CA LYS A 156 4.85 -4.14 0.41
C LYS A 156 4.77 -2.67 0.06
N VAL A 157 5.81 -1.89 0.35
CA VAL A 157 5.72 -0.42 0.22
C VAL A 157 5.75 0.00 -1.25
N GLU A 158 6.73 -0.47 -2.02
CA GLU A 158 6.84 -0.13 -3.44
C GLU A 158 5.57 -0.57 -4.19
N LEU A 159 5.04 -1.75 -3.86
CA LEU A 159 3.79 -2.27 -4.43
C LEU A 159 2.62 -1.32 -4.16
N ALA A 160 2.50 -0.83 -2.92
CA ALA A 160 1.43 0.09 -2.56
C ALA A 160 1.58 1.42 -3.31
N GLU A 161 2.78 1.99 -3.33
CA GLU A 161 3.08 3.25 -4.03
C GLU A 161 2.80 3.14 -5.53
N ARG A 162 3.25 2.06 -6.17
CA ARG A 162 2.99 1.77 -7.58
C ARG A 162 1.51 1.55 -7.84
N ALA A 163 0.81 0.79 -6.99
CA ALA A 163 -0.64 0.61 -7.10
C ALA A 163 -1.38 1.94 -7.05
N TYR A 164 -1.01 2.83 -6.13
CA TYR A 164 -1.64 4.13 -5.99
C TYR A 164 -1.37 5.05 -7.18
N SER A 165 -0.14 5.04 -7.69
CA SER A 165 0.25 5.79 -8.90
C SER A 165 -0.48 5.27 -10.14
N ASP A 166 -0.39 3.97 -10.43
CA ASP A 166 -0.89 3.36 -11.67
C ASP A 166 -2.42 3.46 -11.77
N LEU A 167 -3.12 3.37 -10.64
CA LEU A 167 -4.59 3.48 -10.56
C LEU A 167 -5.09 4.91 -10.32
N GLY A 168 -4.19 5.90 -10.16
CA GLY A 168 -4.58 7.28 -9.88
C GLY A 168 -5.37 7.45 -8.57
N VAL A 169 -4.96 6.72 -7.53
CA VAL A 169 -5.65 6.67 -6.23
C VAL A 169 -5.43 7.97 -5.47
N ALA A 170 -6.52 8.60 -5.04
CA ALA A 170 -6.46 9.80 -4.20
C ALA A 170 -6.84 9.50 -2.74
N ALA A 171 -7.67 8.49 -2.52
CA ALA A 171 -8.10 8.07 -1.19
C ALA A 171 -8.18 6.55 -1.05
N VAL A 172 -7.80 6.04 0.12
CA VAL A 172 -7.90 4.62 0.47
C VAL A 172 -8.65 4.40 1.77
N LEU A 173 -9.57 3.44 1.74
CA LEU A 173 -10.14 2.83 2.94
C LEU A 173 -9.14 1.81 3.50
N THR A 174 -8.90 1.84 4.81
CA THR A 174 -8.04 0.86 5.51
C THR A 174 -8.79 0.12 6.61
N GLY A 175 -8.28 -1.06 6.97
CA GLY A 175 -8.79 -1.87 8.08
C GLY A 175 -8.17 -1.58 9.45
N ARG A 176 -7.62 -0.37 9.67
CA ARG A 176 -6.97 0.01 10.94
C ARG A 176 -8.00 0.47 11.96
N ARG A 177 -7.81 0.08 13.23
CA ARG A 177 -8.67 0.44 14.38
C ARG A 177 -7.83 0.81 15.59
N ARG A 178 -8.35 1.66 16.48
CA ARG A 178 -7.68 2.05 17.74
C ARG A 178 -7.46 0.88 18.67
N SER A 179 -8.43 -0.04 18.72
CA SER A 179 -8.36 -1.23 19.58
C SER A 179 -7.24 -2.21 19.21
N GLN A 180 -6.51 -1.96 18.13
CA GLN A 180 -5.35 -2.73 17.70
C GLN A 180 -4.04 -2.27 18.36
N GLY A 181 -4.08 -1.24 19.21
CA GLY A 181 -2.97 -0.86 20.09
C GLY A 181 -1.80 -0.15 19.40
N ASP A 182 -0.70 -0.01 20.13
CA ASP A 182 0.55 0.62 19.70
C ASP A 182 0.32 1.99 19.01
N LYS A 183 0.91 2.16 17.82
CA LYS A 183 0.81 3.35 16.97
C LYS A 183 -0.61 3.62 16.45
N ARG A 184 -1.56 2.69 16.68
CA ARG A 184 -2.95 2.81 16.22
C ARG A 184 -3.87 3.45 17.27
N THR A 185 -3.44 3.59 18.52
CA THR A 185 -4.26 4.11 19.62
C THR A 185 -4.82 5.51 19.34
N ASP A 186 -4.01 6.38 18.71
CA ASP A 186 -4.38 7.77 18.40
C ASP A 186 -4.94 7.96 16.98
N LEU A 187 -5.38 6.88 16.32
CA LEU A 187 -5.90 6.94 14.96
C LEU A 187 -7.07 7.91 14.82
N GLY A 188 -6.97 8.80 13.83
CA GLY A 188 -8.11 9.57 13.33
C GLY A 188 -9.00 8.73 12.43
N VAL A 189 -10.20 9.24 12.15
CA VAL A 189 -11.05 8.66 11.08
C VAL A 189 -10.41 8.93 9.73
N LEU A 190 -9.87 10.13 9.53
CA LEU A 190 -9.23 10.59 8.31
C LEU A 190 -7.78 11.03 8.59
N GLU A 191 -6.84 10.52 7.82
CA GLU A 191 -5.43 10.86 7.83
C GLU A 191 -4.98 11.28 6.41
N VAL A 192 -3.93 12.08 6.32
CA VAL A 192 -3.25 12.39 5.05
C VAL A 192 -1.78 12.09 5.27
N ASP A 193 -1.17 11.30 4.39
CA ASP A 193 0.27 11.03 4.46
C ASP A 193 1.11 12.08 3.72
N ASP A 194 2.43 11.95 3.80
CA ASP A 194 3.37 12.94 3.25
C ASP A 194 3.32 12.99 1.71
N ALA A 195 2.81 11.92 1.06
CA ALA A 195 2.60 11.86 -0.39
C ALA A 195 1.24 12.47 -0.82
N GLY A 196 0.41 12.88 0.15
CA GLY A 196 -0.91 13.45 -0.11
C GLY A 196 -2.03 12.42 -0.23
N LEU A 197 -1.77 11.13 0.04
CA LEU A 197 -2.79 10.10 0.00
C LEU A 197 -3.71 10.24 1.21
N VAL A 198 -5.02 10.31 0.96
CA VAL A 198 -6.05 10.36 1.99
C VAL A 198 -6.32 8.93 2.49
N LYS A 199 -6.13 8.67 3.78
CA LYS A 199 -6.41 7.38 4.41
C LYS A 199 -7.63 7.50 5.32
N LEU A 200 -8.68 6.74 5.04
CA LEU A 200 -9.90 6.71 5.85
C LEU A 200 -10.02 5.36 6.59
N ASN A 201 -10.28 5.43 7.88
CA ASN A 201 -10.42 4.30 8.79
C ASN A 201 -11.89 4.22 9.26
N PRO A 202 -12.82 3.66 8.46
CA PRO A 202 -14.26 3.74 8.75
C PRO A 202 -14.66 3.02 10.05
N LEU A 203 -13.90 1.99 10.44
CA LEU A 203 -14.09 1.22 11.67
C LEU A 203 -13.11 1.62 12.79
N PHE A 204 -12.54 2.84 12.74
CA PHE A 204 -11.47 3.26 13.66
C PHE A 204 -11.79 3.03 15.15
N ASN A 205 -13.07 3.15 15.55
CA ASN A 205 -13.52 3.02 16.94
C ASN A 205 -14.19 1.69 17.27
N TRP A 206 -14.26 0.74 16.32
CA TRP A 206 -14.79 -0.58 16.60
C TRP A 206 -13.76 -1.46 17.32
N SER A 207 -14.21 -2.13 18.37
CA SER A 207 -13.48 -3.22 19.01
C SER A 207 -13.41 -4.46 18.11
N PHE A 208 -12.49 -5.38 18.42
CA PHE A 208 -12.42 -6.67 17.74
C PHE A 208 -13.74 -7.46 17.88
N ALA A 209 -14.39 -7.40 19.04
CA ALA A 209 -15.65 -8.07 19.30
C ALA A 209 -16.78 -7.55 18.38
N GLN A 210 -16.88 -6.23 18.17
CA GLN A 210 -17.85 -5.64 17.24
C GLN A 210 -17.58 -6.07 15.79
N VAL A 211 -16.32 -6.07 15.37
CA VAL A 211 -15.93 -6.56 14.04
C VAL A 211 -16.34 -8.02 13.87
N LYS A 212 -16.01 -8.88 14.84
CA LYS A 212 -16.35 -10.31 14.76
C LYS A 212 -17.87 -10.53 14.77
N ALA A 213 -18.59 -9.86 15.65
CA ALA A 213 -20.06 -9.94 15.71
C ALA A 213 -20.68 -9.59 14.36
N TYR A 214 -20.23 -8.52 13.70
CA TYR A 214 -20.70 -8.17 12.37
C TYR A 214 -20.43 -9.27 11.33
N ILE A 215 -19.21 -9.83 11.32
CA ILE A 215 -18.83 -10.91 10.40
C ILE A 215 -19.76 -12.11 10.57
N ASP A 216 -20.00 -12.52 11.82
CA ASP A 216 -20.86 -13.65 12.18
C ASP A 216 -22.32 -13.36 11.78
N GLU A 217 -22.87 -12.21 12.17
CA GLU A 217 -24.26 -11.81 11.92
C GLU A 217 -24.59 -11.69 10.42
N ASN A 218 -23.61 -11.28 9.61
CA ASN A 218 -23.80 -11.03 8.18
C ASN A 218 -23.26 -12.16 7.29
N ASN A 219 -22.77 -13.25 7.90
CA ASN A 219 -22.17 -14.39 7.20
C ASN A 219 -21.10 -13.97 6.18
N VAL A 220 -20.26 -13.00 6.56
CA VAL A 220 -19.18 -12.50 5.69
C VAL A 220 -18.07 -13.55 5.66
N PRO A 221 -17.61 -14.00 4.47
CA PRO A 221 -16.50 -14.94 4.40
C PRO A 221 -15.26 -14.38 5.10
N TYR A 222 -14.63 -15.15 5.99
CA TYR A 222 -13.39 -14.77 6.67
C TYR A 222 -12.31 -15.85 6.56
N ASN A 223 -11.10 -15.51 7.01
CA ASN A 223 -9.93 -16.41 6.92
C ASN A 223 -10.05 -17.51 7.98
N VAL A 224 -10.02 -18.78 7.56
CA VAL A 224 -10.17 -19.94 8.45
C VAL A 224 -9.07 -20.03 9.52
N LEU A 225 -7.93 -19.36 9.31
CA LEU A 225 -6.87 -19.25 10.32
C LEU A 225 -7.33 -18.51 11.57
N LEU A 226 -8.38 -17.68 11.48
CA LEU A 226 -8.96 -17.02 12.66
C LEU A 226 -9.38 -18.05 13.72
N ASP A 227 -10.03 -19.13 13.29
CA ASP A 227 -10.51 -20.19 14.18
C ASP A 227 -9.38 -21.03 14.78
N GLN A 228 -8.18 -20.89 14.22
CA GLN A 228 -6.93 -21.49 14.70
C GLN A 228 -6.12 -20.52 15.58
N GLY A 229 -6.70 -19.37 15.97
CA GLY A 229 -6.09 -18.39 16.86
C GLY A 229 -5.34 -17.25 16.15
N TYR A 230 -5.38 -17.17 14.81
CA TYR A 230 -4.74 -16.08 14.07
C TYR A 230 -5.65 -14.85 14.00
N LYS A 231 -5.64 -14.00 15.03
CA LYS A 231 -6.44 -12.77 15.08
C LYS A 231 -5.96 -11.66 14.12
N SER A 232 -4.69 -11.68 13.71
CA SER A 232 -4.13 -10.77 12.71
C SER A 232 -3.22 -11.52 11.74
N VAL A 233 -3.63 -11.62 10.48
CA VAL A 233 -2.91 -12.38 9.44
C VAL A 233 -2.08 -11.46 8.54
N GLY A 234 -0.86 -11.88 8.20
CA GLY A 234 0.00 -11.27 7.19
C GLY A 234 0.78 -12.36 6.48
N ASP A 235 2.06 -12.12 6.21
CA ASP A 235 2.93 -13.13 5.59
C ASP A 235 3.16 -14.32 6.54
N TRP A 236 3.30 -15.52 5.99
CA TRP A 236 3.36 -16.78 6.74
C TRP A 236 4.55 -16.84 7.72
N HIS A 237 5.69 -16.26 7.35
CA HIS A 237 6.91 -16.27 8.15
C HIS A 237 6.89 -15.24 9.30
N SER A 238 5.95 -14.28 9.30
CA SER A 238 5.90 -13.18 10.28
C SER A 238 4.57 -13.12 11.05
N THR A 239 3.82 -14.22 11.07
CA THR A 239 2.50 -14.31 11.68
C THR A 239 2.40 -15.58 12.52
N GLN A 240 2.03 -15.43 13.79
CA GLN A 240 1.78 -16.53 14.72
C GLN A 240 0.37 -16.45 15.30
N PRO A 241 -0.21 -17.58 15.76
CA PRO A 241 -1.46 -17.54 16.51
C PRO A 241 -1.24 -16.85 17.86
N VAL A 242 -2.31 -16.31 18.43
CA VAL A 242 -2.31 -15.70 19.76
C VAL A 242 -3.19 -16.50 20.71
N ALA A 243 -2.79 -16.56 21.97
CA ALA A 243 -3.56 -17.18 23.04
C ALA A 243 -4.82 -16.38 23.38
N GLN A 244 -5.71 -17.02 24.13
CA GLN A 244 -6.88 -16.34 24.69
C GLN A 244 -6.41 -15.22 25.64
N GLY A 245 -6.98 -14.02 25.48
CA GLY A 245 -6.60 -12.84 26.26
C GLY A 245 -5.39 -12.06 25.73
N GLU A 246 -4.58 -12.61 24.84
CA GLU A 246 -3.51 -11.85 24.17
C GLU A 246 -4.11 -10.82 23.18
N ASP A 247 -3.36 -9.73 23.01
CA ASP A 247 -3.68 -8.65 22.07
C ASP A 247 -3.89 -9.19 20.64
N GLU A 248 -4.80 -8.56 19.89
CA GLU A 248 -5.16 -8.95 18.51
C GLU A 248 -3.95 -9.09 17.59
N ARG A 249 -2.93 -8.27 17.79
CA ARG A 249 -1.74 -8.19 16.94
C ARG A 249 -0.49 -8.78 17.59
N ALA A 250 -0.58 -9.38 18.78
CA ALA A 250 0.56 -9.98 19.48
C ALA A 250 1.29 -11.07 18.66
N GLY A 251 0.60 -11.69 17.71
CA GLY A 251 1.16 -12.69 16.79
C GLY A 251 1.97 -12.10 15.64
N ARG A 252 1.95 -10.78 15.45
CA ARG A 252 2.72 -10.08 14.42
C ARG A 252 4.09 -9.71 14.97
N TRP A 253 5.14 -10.06 14.24
CA TRP A 253 6.53 -9.69 14.58
C TRP A 253 6.96 -10.11 15.99
N LYS A 254 6.46 -11.25 16.47
CA LYS A 254 6.79 -11.78 17.80
C LYS A 254 8.31 -11.93 17.95
N GLY A 255 8.88 -11.22 18.92
CA GLY A 255 10.34 -11.18 19.16
C GLY A 255 11.11 -10.12 18.37
N GLN A 256 10.44 -9.20 17.67
CA GLN A 256 11.06 -8.08 16.95
C GLN A 256 10.63 -6.73 17.55
N GLU A 257 11.38 -5.65 17.31
CA GLU A 257 11.02 -4.28 17.72
C GLU A 257 9.89 -3.66 16.85
N LYS A 258 9.43 -4.38 15.84
CA LYS A 258 8.50 -3.87 14.83
C LYS A 258 7.05 -3.94 15.32
N THR A 259 6.39 -2.78 15.31
CA THR A 259 4.99 -2.64 15.77
C THR A 259 4.01 -2.27 14.66
N GLU A 260 4.50 -1.83 13.49
CA GLU A 260 3.64 -1.41 12.37
C GLU A 260 4.22 -1.81 11.02
N CYS A 261 3.34 -2.05 10.05
CA CYS A 261 3.72 -2.40 8.69
C CYS A 261 4.28 -1.17 7.94
N GLY A 262 5.29 -1.37 7.08
CA GLY A 262 5.87 -0.32 6.24
C GLY A 262 4.86 0.51 5.46
N ILE A 263 3.75 -0.11 4.99
CA ILE A 263 2.65 0.52 4.23
C ILE A 263 1.99 1.69 5.00
N HIS A 264 2.02 1.65 6.33
CA HIS A 264 1.34 2.64 7.18
C HIS A 264 2.30 3.65 7.81
N ASN A 265 3.60 3.53 7.55
CA ASN A 265 4.54 4.56 7.93
C ASN A 265 4.31 5.79 7.03
N LYS A 266 4.38 6.99 7.61
CA LYS A 266 4.22 8.25 6.84
C LYS A 266 5.25 8.39 5.72
N ARG A 267 6.43 7.80 5.94
CA ARG A 267 7.52 7.68 4.97
C ARG A 267 8.24 6.37 5.19
N SER A 268 8.56 5.64 4.12
CA SER A 268 9.34 4.40 4.21
C SER A 268 10.79 4.71 4.56
N LYS A 269 11.35 3.97 5.54
CA LYS A 269 12.77 4.11 5.91
C LYS A 269 13.68 3.80 4.72
N TYR A 270 13.35 2.77 3.95
CA TYR A 270 14.12 2.40 2.77
C TYR A 270 13.95 3.41 1.63
N ALA A 271 12.76 4.00 1.44
CA ALA A 271 12.58 5.09 0.49
C ALA A 271 13.47 6.30 0.83
N VAL A 272 13.50 6.68 2.11
CA VAL A 272 14.40 7.74 2.60
C VAL A 272 15.85 7.38 2.33
N TYR A 273 16.26 6.14 2.60
CA TYR A 273 17.60 5.67 2.32
C TYR A 273 17.94 5.77 0.82
N LEU A 274 17.06 5.31 -0.07
CA LEU A 274 17.24 5.43 -1.52
C LEU A 274 17.35 6.89 -1.97
N GLU A 275 16.47 7.77 -1.50
CA GLU A 275 16.51 9.21 -1.80
C GLU A 275 17.82 9.85 -1.29
N GLU A 276 18.29 9.46 -0.11
CA GLU A 276 19.56 9.92 0.44
C GLU A 276 20.75 9.44 -0.40
N MET A 277 20.71 8.20 -0.89
CA MET A 277 21.73 7.63 -1.77
C MET A 277 21.74 8.30 -3.13
N GLU A 278 20.57 8.53 -3.73
CA GLU A 278 20.44 9.31 -4.98
C GLU A 278 20.95 10.74 -4.81
N ARG A 279 20.61 11.40 -3.69
CA ARG A 279 21.11 12.73 -3.38
C ARG A 279 22.64 12.75 -3.21
N LYS A 280 23.22 11.74 -2.55
CA LYS A 280 24.68 11.60 -2.42
C LYS A 280 25.33 11.37 -3.78
N ALA A 281 24.84 10.43 -4.57
CA ALA A 281 25.37 10.15 -5.91
C ALA A 281 25.29 11.39 -6.82
N LYS A 282 24.19 12.15 -6.73
CA LYS A 282 24.04 13.42 -7.46
C LYS A 282 25.01 14.49 -6.97
N ALA A 283 25.20 14.64 -5.66
CA ALA A 283 26.16 15.58 -5.09
C ALA A 283 27.61 15.21 -5.44
N GLU A 284 27.95 13.91 -5.45
CA GLU A 284 29.25 13.39 -5.87
C GLU A 284 29.51 13.65 -7.37
N ALA A 285 28.50 13.41 -8.21
CA ALA A 285 28.56 13.75 -9.63
C ALA A 285 28.78 15.27 -9.84
N GLU A 286 28.02 16.13 -9.14
CA GLU A 286 28.18 17.60 -9.21
C GLU A 286 29.54 18.08 -8.69
N ALA A 287 30.08 17.46 -7.63
CA ALA A 287 31.40 17.75 -7.08
C ALA A 287 32.53 17.33 -8.05
N SER A 288 32.38 16.19 -8.75
CA SER A 288 33.35 15.75 -9.76
C SER A 288 33.40 16.65 -10.99
N VAL A 289 32.29 17.30 -11.35
CA VAL A 289 32.18 18.22 -12.49
C VAL A 289 32.80 19.60 -12.16
N THR A 290 32.89 19.96 -10.89
CA THR A 290 33.42 21.26 -10.42
C THR A 290 34.89 21.23 -9.99
N ALA A 291 35.55 20.06 -10.04
CA ALA A 291 36.99 19.96 -9.75
C ALA A 291 37.82 20.57 -10.91
N PRO A 292 38.65 21.61 -10.65
CA PRO A 292 39.45 22.22 -11.71
C PRO A 292 40.54 21.25 -12.18
N THR A 293 40.61 21.03 -13.49
CA THR A 293 41.71 20.32 -14.14
C THR A 293 43.01 21.05 -13.85
N LEU A 294 43.84 20.53 -12.96
CA LEU A 294 45.21 21.01 -12.76
C LEU A 294 45.99 20.76 -14.05
N ALA A 295 46.13 21.79 -14.88
CA ALA A 295 46.97 21.76 -16.07
C ALA A 295 48.44 21.55 -15.64
N ALA A 296 49.07 20.51 -16.19
CA ALA A 296 50.47 20.21 -15.94
C ALA A 296 51.38 21.34 -16.48
N PRO A 297 52.50 21.66 -15.80
CA PRO A 297 53.40 22.72 -16.25
C PRO A 297 54.14 22.32 -17.52
N VAL A 298 54.19 23.23 -18.48
CA VAL A 298 54.93 23.12 -19.74
C VAL A 298 56.43 23.26 -19.42
N GLU A 299 57.21 22.19 -19.64
CA GLU A 299 58.67 22.27 -19.69
C GLU A 299 59.09 23.02 -20.97
N ILE A 300 59.81 24.13 -20.79
CA ILE A 300 60.48 24.84 -21.88
C ILE A 300 61.90 24.31 -21.96
N ALA A 301 62.21 23.57 -23.03
CA ALA A 301 63.58 23.15 -23.37
C ALA A 301 64.35 24.34 -23.98
N VAL A 302 65.63 24.46 -23.59
CA VAL A 302 66.62 25.43 -24.09
C VAL A 302 67.09 25.07 -25.48
#